data_AF-A0A369Q4T2-F1
#
_entry.id   AF-A0A369Q4T2-F1
#
_cell.length_a   1.000
_cell.length_b   1.000
_cell.length_c   1.000
_cell.angle_alpha   90.00
_cell.angle_beta   90.00
_cell.angle_gamma   90.00
#
_symmetry.space_group_name_H-M   'P 1'
#
loop_
_entity.id
_entity.type
_entity.pdbx_description
1 polymer ?
#
loop_
_entity_poly.entity_id
_entity_poly.type
_entity_poly.pdbx_seq_one_letter_code
_entity_poly.pdbx_strand_id
1 'polypeptide(L)'
;MTGPDMHTQTAAVPTDGEAKLRTKRNRFWRYSTIAFVMSIFIGALNGWLLDQVKDGTLPMFALYILLGMMAAAFVWFTRDYFRRIDEFDLLDNLWANTIALYGTMIVFFGWFALHDVGVLRSPDPLWLVMITVGLLLLSYTARKLGWR
;
A
#
# COMPACT_ATOMS: atom_id res chain seq x y z
N MET A 1 -7.02 3.29 70.11
CA MET A 1 -6.95 2.02 69.35
C MET A 1 -8.39 1.68 69.01
N THR A 2 -8.92 1.69 67.79
CA THR A 2 -8.41 1.58 66.41
C THR A 2 -9.57 2.07 65.53
N GLY A 3 -9.37 3.07 64.69
CA GLY A 3 -10.37 3.46 63.68
C GLY A 3 -10.25 2.52 62.47
N PRO A 4 -11.36 2.11 61.83
CA PRO A 4 -11.29 1.26 60.65
C PRO A 4 -10.76 2.07 59.46
N ASP A 5 -9.60 1.67 58.96
CA ASP A 5 -9.02 2.18 57.72
C ASP A 5 -9.95 1.83 56.56
N MET A 6 -10.80 2.80 56.18
CA MET A 6 -11.54 2.76 54.93
C MET A 6 -10.53 2.88 53.78
N HIS A 7 -9.97 1.74 53.37
CA HIS A 7 -9.37 1.59 52.06
C HIS A 7 -10.47 1.80 51.02
N THR A 8 -10.68 3.06 50.65
CA THR A 8 -11.44 3.43 49.46
C THR A 8 -10.66 2.86 48.28
N GLN A 9 -11.08 1.68 47.84
CA GLN A 9 -10.58 1.03 46.65
C GLN A 9 -10.97 1.95 45.49
N THR A 10 -10.09 2.89 45.14
CA THR A 10 -10.20 3.71 43.93
C THR A 10 -10.16 2.74 42.77
N ALA A 11 -11.35 2.42 42.26
CA ALA A 11 -11.50 1.71 41.00
C ALA A 11 -10.54 2.37 40.00
N ALA A 12 -9.56 1.60 39.55
CA ALA A 12 -8.62 2.06 38.54
C ALA A 12 -9.46 2.51 37.34
N VAL A 13 -9.54 3.82 37.14
CA VAL A 13 -10.21 4.42 35.98
C VAL A 13 -9.54 3.79 34.76
N PRO A 14 -10.26 3.03 33.91
CA PRO A 14 -9.64 2.39 32.78
C PRO A 14 -9.14 3.48 31.82
N THR A 15 -7.83 3.70 31.87
CA THR A 15 -6.95 3.70 30.70
C THR A 15 -7.52 4.42 29.45
N ASP A 16 -7.61 5.75 29.51
CA ASP A 16 -7.84 6.62 28.34
C ASP A 16 -6.93 6.25 27.15
N GLY A 17 -5.71 5.74 27.43
CA GLY A 17 -4.79 5.19 26.44
C GLY A 17 -5.26 3.90 25.75
N GLU A 18 -5.80 2.92 26.47
CA GLU A 18 -6.23 1.63 25.90
C GLU A 18 -7.48 1.79 25.02
N ALA A 19 -8.41 2.65 25.44
CA ALA A 19 -9.58 3.00 24.63
C ALA A 19 -9.18 3.70 23.32
N LYS A 20 -8.20 4.61 23.37
CA LYS A 20 -7.62 5.27 22.19
C LYS A 20 -6.92 4.28 21.27
N LEU A 21 -6.12 3.36 21.82
CA LEU A 21 -5.43 2.32 21.04
C LEU A 21 -6.42 1.38 20.36
N ARG A 22 -7.47 0.92 21.06
CA ARG A 22 -8.51 0.06 20.49
C ARG A 22 -9.26 0.75 19.34
N THR A 23 -9.54 2.05 19.48
CA THR A 23 -10.20 2.85 18.44
C THR A 23 -9.31 3.03 17.21
N LYS A 24 -8.01 3.32 17.40
CA LYS A 24 -7.02 3.39 16.30
C LYS A 24 -6.93 2.05 15.57
N ARG A 25 -6.82 0.94 16.31
CA ARG A 25 -6.74 -0.42 15.76
C ARG A 25 -7.98 -0.78 14.93
N ASN A 26 -9.17 -0.51 15.44
CA ASN A 26 -10.41 -0.80 14.70
C ASN A 26 -10.53 0.04 13.43
N ARG A 27 -10.08 1.30 13.46
CA ARG A 27 -10.04 2.16 12.27
C ARG A 27 -9.07 1.63 11.23
N PHE A 28 -7.90 1.16 11.65
CA PHE A 28 -6.92 0.52 10.76
C PHE A 28 -7.48 -0.73 10.09
N TRP A 29 -8.07 -1.65 10.87
CA TRP A 29 -8.66 -2.87 10.32
C TRP A 29 -9.81 -2.57 9.38
N ARG A 30 -10.73 -1.68 9.76
CA ARG A 30 -11.83 -1.27 8.89
C ARG A 30 -11.31 -0.73 7.55
N TYR A 31 -10.30 0.13 7.58
CA TYR A 31 -9.70 0.70 6.37
C TYR A 31 -9.03 -0.37 5.51
N SER A 32 -8.24 -1.26 6.13
CA SER A 32 -7.55 -2.35 5.43
C SER A 32 -8.52 -3.36 4.82
N THR A 33 -9.58 -3.73 5.52
CA THR A 33 -10.63 -4.63 5.01
C THR A 33 -11.36 -4.01 3.82
N ILE A 34 -11.73 -2.73 3.89
CA ILE A 34 -12.37 -2.05 2.75
C ILE A 34 -11.43 -2.05 1.55
N ALA A 35 -10.16 -1.69 1.74
CA ALA A 35 -9.17 -1.68 0.66
C ALA A 35 -8.97 -3.06 0.03
N PHE A 36 -8.91 -4.11 0.85
CA PHE A 36 -8.77 -5.48 0.40
C PHE A 36 -9.98 -5.94 -0.41
N VAL A 37 -11.20 -5.70 0.08
CA VAL A 37 -12.45 -6.05 -0.63
C VAL A 37 -12.54 -5.29 -1.96
N MET A 38 -12.21 -3.99 -1.97
CA MET A 38 -12.18 -3.20 -3.19
C MET A 38 -11.14 -3.74 -4.19
N SER A 39 -9.98 -4.18 -3.71
CA SER A 39 -8.94 -4.76 -4.58
C SER A 39 -9.38 -6.05 -5.25
N ILE A 40 -10.09 -6.92 -4.53
CA ILE A 40 -10.70 -8.14 -5.10
C ILE A 40 -11.69 -7.76 -6.20
N PHE A 41 -12.59 -6.82 -5.91
CA PHE A 41 -13.62 -6.41 -6.86
C PHE A 41 -13.01 -5.80 -8.13
N ILE A 42 -12.01 -4.93 -7.97
CA ILE A 42 -11.29 -4.32 -9.09
C ILE A 42 -10.52 -5.39 -9.89
N GLY A 43 -9.91 -6.37 -9.23
CA GLY A 43 -9.22 -7.49 -9.91
C GLY A 43 -10.18 -8.30 -10.78
N ALA A 44 -11.36 -8.64 -10.26
CA ALA A 44 -12.40 -9.34 -11.01
C ALA A 44 -12.92 -8.49 -12.19
N LEU A 45 -13.16 -7.19 -11.96
CA LEU A 45 -13.58 -6.26 -13.00
C LEU A 45 -12.53 -6.15 -14.12
N ASN A 46 -11.25 -6.13 -13.78
CA ASN A 46 -10.16 -6.08 -14.75
C ASN A 46 -10.11 -7.35 -15.61
N GLY A 47 -10.31 -8.53 -15.01
CA GLY A 47 -10.40 -9.80 -15.75
C GLY A 47 -11.57 -9.81 -16.73
N TRP A 48 -12.76 -9.44 -16.27
CA TRP A 48 -13.95 -9.33 -17.12
C TRP A 48 -13.75 -8.31 -18.25
N LEU A 49 -13.16 -7.14 -17.96
CA LEU A 49 -12.92 -6.11 -18.96
C LEU A 49 -11.93 -6.57 -20.05
N LEU A 50 -10.91 -7.32 -19.66
CA LEU A 50 -9.94 -7.90 -20.58
C LEU A 50 -10.62 -8.87 -21.57
N ASP A 51 -11.52 -9.72 -21.09
CA ASP A 51 -12.26 -10.66 -21.94
C ASP A 51 -13.16 -9.91 -22.93
N GLN A 52 -13.89 -8.88 -22.47
CA GLN A 52 -14.71 -8.04 -23.35
C GLN A 52 -13.91 -7.29 -24.43
N VAL A 53 -12.65 -6.92 -24.15
CA VAL A 53 -11.76 -6.31 -25.15
C VAL A 53 -11.24 -7.35 -26.14
N LYS A 54 -10.90 -8.56 -25.68
CA LYS A 54 -10.48 -9.67 -26.57
C LYS A 54 -11.60 -10.09 -27.52
N ASP A 55 -12.84 -10.08 -27.03
CA ASP A 55 -14.03 -10.39 -27.82
C ASP A 55 -14.46 -9.23 -28.75
N GLY A 56 -13.73 -8.10 -28.72
CA GLY A 56 -14.00 -6.93 -29.57
C GLY A 56 -15.26 -6.14 -29.18
N THR A 57 -15.89 -6.47 -28.04
CA THR A 57 -17.09 -5.78 -27.55
C THR A 57 -16.73 -4.39 -26.99
N LEU A 58 -15.58 -4.28 -26.34
CA LEU A 58 -15.07 -3.02 -25.83
C LEU A 58 -13.76 -2.62 -26.52
N PRO A 59 -13.54 -1.31 -26.74
CA PRO A 59 -12.31 -0.82 -27.32
C PRO A 59 -11.14 -0.91 -26.33
N MET A 60 -9.92 -1.10 -26.84
CA MET A 60 -8.71 -1.26 -26.02
C MET A 60 -8.44 -0.06 -25.09
N PHE A 61 -8.91 1.14 -25.42
CA PHE A 61 -8.77 2.30 -24.53
C PHE A 61 -9.48 2.13 -23.18
N ALA A 62 -10.51 1.28 -23.09
CA ALA A 62 -11.20 1.00 -21.83
C ALA A 62 -10.25 0.40 -20.78
N LEU A 63 -9.32 -0.46 -21.19
CA LEU A 63 -8.29 -1.02 -20.31
C LEU A 63 -7.34 0.06 -19.80
N TYR A 64 -6.91 0.99 -20.66
CA TYR A 64 -6.04 2.10 -20.26
C TYR A 64 -6.72 3.05 -19.27
N ILE A 65 -8.01 3.33 -19.46
CA ILE A 65 -8.80 4.13 -18.51
C ILE A 65 -8.88 3.42 -17.16
N LEU A 66 -9.21 2.11 -17.15
CA LEU A 66 -9.26 1.34 -15.91
C LEU A 66 -7.91 1.33 -15.20
N LEU A 67 -6.82 1.08 -15.92
CA LEU A 67 -5.47 1.08 -15.39
C LEU A 67 -5.09 2.45 -14.80
N GLY A 68 -5.43 3.54 -15.50
CA GLY A 68 -5.20 4.90 -15.03
C GLY A 68 -5.98 5.21 -13.75
N MET A 69 -7.25 4.81 -13.67
CA MET A 69 -8.06 4.95 -12.46
C MET A 69 -7.50 4.12 -11.30
N MET A 70 -7.05 2.88 -11.55
CA MET A 70 -6.41 2.05 -10.54
C MET A 70 -5.14 2.69 -10.01
N ALA A 71 -4.27 3.18 -10.89
CA ALA A 71 -3.06 3.88 -10.50
C ALA A 71 -3.37 5.13 -9.66
N ALA A 72 -4.34 5.95 -10.07
CA ALA A 72 -4.76 7.12 -9.33
C ALA A 72 -5.34 6.78 -7.95
N ALA A 73 -6.20 5.75 -7.87
CA ALA A 73 -6.79 5.28 -6.63
C ALA A 73 -5.71 4.75 -5.67
N PHE A 74 -4.72 4.03 -6.19
CA PHE A 74 -3.63 3.48 -5.41
C PHE A 74 -2.68 4.56 -4.88
N VAL A 75 -2.31 5.53 -5.72
CA VAL A 75 -1.51 6.69 -5.30
C VAL A 75 -2.25 7.50 -4.24
N TRP A 76 -3.55 7.75 -4.43
CA TRP A 76 -4.39 8.45 -3.46
C TRP A 76 -4.47 7.69 -2.14
N PHE A 77 -4.74 6.37 -2.19
CA PHE A 77 -4.86 5.52 -1.02
C PHE A 77 -3.56 5.49 -0.20
N THR A 78 -2.43 5.28 -0.86
CA THR A 78 -1.11 5.24 -0.21
C THR A 78 -0.77 6.59 0.43
N ARG A 79 -1.05 7.70 -0.27
CA ARG A 79 -0.87 9.04 0.28
C ARG A 79 -1.79 9.29 1.48
N ASP A 80 -3.07 8.94 1.40
CA ASP A 80 -4.03 9.11 2.50
C ASP A 80 -3.67 8.26 3.72
N TYR A 81 -3.22 7.02 3.48
CA TYR A 81 -2.76 6.12 4.53
C TYR A 81 -1.52 6.67 5.26
N PHE A 82 -0.51 7.15 4.52
CA PHE A 82 0.72 7.67 5.13
C PHE A 82 0.51 8.97 5.91
N ARG A 83 -0.47 9.81 5.53
CA ARG A 83 -0.83 11.00 6.31
C ARG A 83 -1.36 10.69 7.72
N ARG A 84 -1.71 9.44 8.00
CA ARG A 84 -2.17 9.00 9.32
C ARG A 84 -1.04 8.53 10.23
N ILE A 85 0.18 8.45 9.70
CA ILE A 85 1.40 8.06 10.42
C ILE A 85 2.12 9.35 10.83
N ASP A 86 2.25 9.58 12.13
CA ASP A 86 2.88 10.79 12.70
C ASP A 86 4.41 10.67 12.82
N GLU A 87 4.95 9.46 12.74
CA GLU A 87 6.38 9.20 12.87
C GLU A 87 7.11 9.50 11.56
N PHE A 88 7.81 10.63 11.52
CA PHE A 88 8.49 11.12 10.31
C PHE A 88 9.53 10.12 9.76
N ASP A 89 10.35 9.53 10.63
CA ASP A 89 11.34 8.52 10.23
C ASP A 89 10.69 7.24 9.68
N LEU A 90 9.55 6.84 10.26
CA LEU A 90 8.78 5.69 9.79
C LEU A 90 8.16 5.98 8.42
N LEU A 91 7.69 7.21 8.21
CA LEU A 91 7.06 7.66 6.97
C LEU A 91 8.07 7.68 5.80
N ASP A 92 9.31 8.10 6.03
CA ASP A 92 10.35 8.06 4.99
C ASP A 92 10.74 6.63 4.61
N ASN A 93 10.82 5.72 5.59
CA ASN A 93 11.08 4.31 5.31
C ASN A 93 9.90 3.65 4.57
N LEU A 94 8.66 3.99 4.93
CA LEU A 94 7.46 3.51 4.23
C LEU A 94 7.39 4.02 2.79
N TRP A 95 7.71 5.29 2.55
CA TRP A 95 7.79 5.83 1.18
C TRP A 95 8.88 5.17 0.36
N ALA A 96 10.07 4.97 0.92
CA ALA A 96 11.16 4.32 0.21
C ALA A 96 10.79 2.88 -0.20
N ASN A 97 10.24 2.09 0.73
CA ASN A 97 9.75 0.74 0.43
C ASN A 97 8.62 0.73 -0.59
N THR A 98 7.72 1.70 -0.54
CA THR A 98 6.63 1.83 -1.51
C THR A 98 7.14 2.15 -2.91
N ILE A 99 8.07 3.09 -3.03
CA ILE A 99 8.68 3.46 -4.31
C ILE A 99 9.44 2.26 -4.88
N ALA A 100 10.21 1.55 -4.05
CA ALA A 100 10.90 0.34 -4.46
C ALA A 100 9.92 -0.73 -4.95
N LEU A 101 8.86 -1.01 -4.20
CA LEU A 101 7.84 -1.97 -4.58
C LEU A 101 7.16 -1.60 -5.90
N TYR A 102 6.70 -0.36 -6.03
CA TYR A 102 5.95 0.09 -7.21
C TYR A 102 6.85 0.16 -8.43
N GLY A 103 8.07 0.69 -8.29
CA GLY A 103 9.04 0.72 -9.38
C GLY A 103 9.40 -0.69 -9.84
N THR A 104 9.61 -1.63 -8.92
CA THR A 104 9.84 -3.04 -9.27
C THR A 104 8.63 -3.67 -9.96
N MET A 105 7.40 -3.40 -9.51
CA MET A 105 6.19 -3.89 -10.18
C MET A 105 6.10 -3.36 -11.61
N ILE A 106 6.33 -2.07 -11.81
CA ILE A 106 6.32 -1.45 -13.15
C ILE A 106 7.38 -2.10 -14.04
N VAL A 107 8.61 -2.27 -13.53
CA VAL A 107 9.69 -2.93 -14.28
C VAL A 107 9.33 -4.38 -14.59
N PHE A 108 8.82 -5.13 -13.62
CA PHE A 108 8.44 -6.52 -13.81
C PHE A 108 7.35 -6.67 -14.87
N PHE A 109 6.24 -5.94 -14.75
CA PHE A 109 5.13 -6.03 -15.71
C PHE A 109 5.53 -5.50 -17.08
N GLY A 110 6.31 -4.41 -17.15
CA GLY A 110 6.84 -3.89 -18.40
C GLY A 110 7.78 -4.88 -19.09
N TRP A 111 8.71 -5.47 -18.35
CA TRP A 111 9.62 -6.49 -18.87
C TRP A 111 8.84 -7.74 -19.30
N PHE A 112 7.91 -8.23 -18.48
CA PHE A 112 7.07 -9.38 -18.81
C PHE A 112 6.28 -9.16 -20.11
N ALA A 113 5.66 -7.99 -20.28
CA ALA A 113 4.95 -7.64 -21.51
C ALA A 113 5.90 -7.61 -22.73
N LEU A 114 7.11 -7.07 -22.58
CA LEU A 114 8.12 -7.06 -23.64
C LEU A 114 8.66 -8.45 -23.98
N HIS A 115 8.72 -9.35 -23.01
CA HIS A 115 9.06 -10.75 -23.24
C HIS A 115 7.94 -11.47 -24.00
N ASP A 116 6.67 -11.23 -23.66
CA ASP A 116 5.52 -11.86 -24.30
C ASP A 116 5.43 -11.50 -25.81
N VAL A 117 5.87 -10.30 -26.20
CA VAL A 117 5.97 -9.89 -27.60
C VAL A 117 7.31 -10.25 -28.27
N GLY A 118 8.18 -11.01 -27.59
CA GLY A 118 9.44 -11.53 -28.13
C GLY A 118 10.59 -10.52 -28.23
N VAL A 119 10.49 -9.36 -27.59
CA VAL A 119 11.53 -8.30 -27.64
C VAL A 119 12.64 -8.55 -26.63
N LEU A 120 12.28 -9.01 -25.43
CA LEU A 120 13.23 -9.27 -24.34
C LEU A 120 13.23 -10.74 -23.94
N ARG A 121 14.31 -11.17 -23.28
CA ARG A 121 14.36 -12.45 -22.54
C ARG A 121 13.41 -12.42 -21.34
N SER A 122 13.11 -13.58 -20.77
CA SER A 122 12.27 -13.67 -19.58
C SER A 122 12.85 -12.84 -18.42
N PRO A 123 11.98 -12.25 -17.57
CA PRO A 123 12.45 -11.47 -16.42
C PRO A 123 13.35 -12.30 -15.51
N ASP A 124 14.55 -11.80 -15.27
CA ASP A 124 15.55 -12.46 -14.44
C ASP A 124 15.34 -12.05 -12.96
N PRO A 125 15.10 -13.01 -12.03
CA PRO A 125 14.84 -12.70 -10.63
C PRO A 125 15.97 -11.90 -9.96
N LEU A 126 17.23 -12.16 -10.34
CA LEU A 126 18.36 -11.46 -9.74
C LEU A 126 18.34 -9.97 -10.12
N TRP A 127 18.03 -9.66 -11.38
CA TRP A 127 17.91 -8.27 -11.83
C TRP A 127 16.75 -7.54 -11.16
N LEU A 128 15.61 -8.20 -10.96
CA LEU A 128 14.49 -7.62 -10.23
C LEU A 128 14.85 -7.30 -8.77
N VAL A 129 15.59 -8.18 -8.10
CA VAL A 129 16.09 -7.91 -6.73
C VAL A 129 17.04 -6.71 -6.74
N MET A 130 17.99 -6.66 -7.68
CA MET A 130 18.94 -5.55 -7.77
C MET A 130 18.25 -4.21 -8.05
N ILE A 131 17.24 -4.20 -8.91
CA ILE A 131 16.42 -3.01 -9.18
C ILE A 131 15.63 -2.60 -7.93
N THR A 132 15.04 -3.56 -7.21
CA THR A 132 14.31 -3.29 -5.97
C THR A 132 15.22 -2.67 -4.93
N VAL A 133 16.39 -3.26 -4.69
CA VAL A 133 17.39 -2.75 -3.74
C VAL A 133 17.90 -1.39 -4.19
N GLY A 134 18.19 -1.21 -5.48
CA GLY A 134 18.62 0.07 -6.04
C GLY A 134 17.60 1.17 -5.83
N LEU A 135 16.33 0.93 -6.19
CA LEU A 135 15.23 1.87 -5.98
C LEU A 135 15.02 2.17 -4.50
N LEU A 136 15.11 1.17 -3.63
CA LEU A 136 15.00 1.34 -2.18
C LEU A 136 16.10 2.26 -1.65
N LEU A 137 17.36 1.98 -2.00
CA LEU A 137 18.50 2.80 -1.55
C LEU A 137 18.42 4.21 -2.11
N LEU A 138 18.11 4.38 -3.40
CA LEU A 138 17.99 5.68 -4.04
C LEU A 138 16.85 6.51 -3.43
N SER A 139 15.66 5.92 -3.28
CA SER A 139 14.51 6.61 -2.69
C SER A 139 14.74 6.96 -1.22
N TYR A 140 15.31 6.03 -0.44
CA TYR A 140 15.65 6.28 0.95
C TYR A 140 16.69 7.40 1.12
N THR A 141 17.78 7.34 0.33
CA THR A 141 18.83 8.37 0.38
C THR A 141 18.32 9.73 -0.10
N ALA A 142 17.56 9.81 -1.19
CA ALA A 142 16.96 11.05 -1.68
C ALA A 142 16.08 11.71 -0.60
N ARG A 143 15.21 10.93 0.06
CA ARG A 143 14.36 11.44 1.14
C ARG A 143 15.16 11.89 2.35
N LYS A 144 16.19 11.12 2.74
CA LYS A 144 17.09 11.48 3.84
C LYS A 144 17.90 12.76 3.56
N LEU A 145 18.20 13.04 2.29
CA LEU A 145 18.82 14.28 1.83
C LEU A 145 17.82 15.45 1.72
N GLY A 146 16.55 15.22 2.03
CA GLY A 146 15.49 16.24 1.97
C GLY A 146 14.90 16.46 0.57
N TRP A 147 15.25 15.63 -0.42
CA TRP A 147 14.66 15.68 -1.76
C TRP A 147 13.31 14.93 -1.69
N ARG A 148 12.22 15.69 -1.64
CA ARG A 148 10.85 15.19 -1.44
C ARG A 148 10.01 15.35 -2.70
#